data_AF-I4GZ64-F1
#
_entry.id   AF-I4GZ64-F1
#
_cell.length_a   1.000
_cell.length_b   1.000
_cell.length_c   1.000
_cell.angle_alpha   90.00
_cell.angle_beta   90.00
_cell.angle_gamma   90.00
#
_symmetry.space_group_name_H-M   'P 1'
#
loop_
_entity.id
_entity.type
_entity.pdbx_description
1 polymer ?
#
loop_
_entity_poly.entity_id
_entity_poly.type
_entity_poly.pdbx_seq_one_letter_code
_entity_poly.pdbx_strand_id
1 'polypeptide(L)'
;MQSIKKQFVTDENLKPVAVIINYQDWQKIEALLQQQEEKLLSQLESTEAVVWSPQVDQSAVQALSDLKGEQEDSTESFKALAAYAGSIQLTIDPLEYQSETRNSWL
;
A
#
# COMPACT_ATOMS: atom_id res chain seq x y z
N MET A 1 -22.45 -14.68 -5.72
CA MET A 1 -21.98 -13.29 -5.78
C MET A 1 -23.17 -12.39 -5.49
N GLN A 2 -23.16 -11.66 -4.39
CA GLN A 2 -24.25 -10.72 -4.10
C GLN A 2 -24.17 -9.54 -5.06
N SER A 3 -25.28 -9.23 -5.73
CA SER A 3 -25.36 -8.14 -6.69
C SER A 3 -25.50 -6.82 -5.94
N ILE A 4 -24.38 -6.12 -5.72
CA ILE A 4 -24.37 -4.79 -5.13
C ILE A 4 -24.71 -3.76 -6.21
N LYS A 5 -25.73 -2.94 -5.96
CA LYS A 5 -26.08 -1.83 -6.85
C LYS A 5 -25.18 -0.64 -6.53
N LYS A 6 -24.34 -0.25 -7.48
CA LYS A 6 -23.44 0.90 -7.38
C LYS A 6 -23.59 1.83 -8.58
N GLN A 7 -23.57 3.12 -8.34
CA GLN A 7 -23.56 4.16 -9.37
C GLN A 7 -22.29 4.98 -9.24
N PHE A 8 -21.59 5.19 -10.34
CA PHE A 8 -20.41 6.06 -10.37
C PHE A 8 -20.83 7.50 -10.64
N VAL A 9 -20.31 8.41 -9.84
CA VAL A 9 -20.40 9.86 -10.07
C VAL A 9 -19.10 10.29 -10.72
N THR A 10 -19.22 10.88 -11.90
CA THR A 10 -18.09 11.37 -12.70
C THR A 10 -18.06 12.89 -12.75
N ASP A 11 -16.86 13.45 -12.81
CA ASP A 11 -16.59 14.87 -12.99
C ASP A 11 -16.83 15.34 -14.44
N GLU A 12 -16.66 16.64 -14.70
CA GLU A 12 -16.73 17.29 -16.01
C GLU A 12 -15.81 16.63 -17.06
N ASN A 13 -14.68 16.08 -16.61
CA ASN A 13 -13.72 15.36 -17.44
C ASN A 13 -14.01 13.85 -17.57
N LEU A 14 -15.23 13.40 -17.20
CA LEU A 14 -15.66 11.99 -17.17
C LEU A 14 -14.79 11.08 -16.28
N LYS A 15 -14.03 11.66 -15.34
CA LYS A 15 -13.25 10.91 -14.36
C LYS A 15 -14.15 10.51 -13.19
N PRO A 16 -14.14 9.25 -12.73
CA PRO A 16 -14.94 8.84 -11.58
C PRO A 16 -14.39 9.48 -10.30
N VAL A 17 -15.24 10.19 -9.58
CA VAL A 17 -14.88 10.91 -8.34
C VAL A 17 -15.54 10.29 -7.11
N ALA A 18 -16.74 9.73 -7.26
CA ALA A 18 -17.41 9.07 -6.14
C ALA A 18 -18.20 7.85 -6.62
N VAL A 19 -18.56 6.99 -5.67
CA VAL A 19 -19.48 5.88 -5.87
C VAL A 19 -20.63 6.01 -4.89
N ILE A 20 -21.86 5.96 -5.41
CA ILE A 20 -23.08 5.93 -4.61
C ILE A 20 -23.51 4.47 -4.50
N ILE A 21 -23.70 4.01 -3.27
CA ILE A 21 -24.13 2.64 -2.94
C ILE A 21 -25.32 2.76 -2.00
N ASN A 22 -26.30 1.87 -2.13
CA ASN A 22 -27.41 1.81 -1.18
C ASN A 22 -26.89 1.48 0.22
N TYR A 23 -27.43 2.17 1.24
CA TYR A 23 -26.99 1.99 2.62
C TYR A 23 -27.07 0.53 3.11
N GLN A 24 -28.11 -0.23 2.74
CA GLN A 24 -28.24 -1.64 3.12
C GLN A 24 -27.16 -2.51 2.48
N ASP A 25 -26.75 -2.20 1.26
CA ASP A 25 -25.66 -2.92 0.60
C ASP A 25 -24.31 -2.51 1.16
N TRP A 26 -24.13 -1.23 1.50
CA TRP A 26 -22.96 -0.76 2.25
C TRP A 26 -22.80 -1.49 3.59
N GLN A 27 -23.86 -1.59 4.40
CA GLN A 27 -23.80 -2.30 5.68
C GLN A 27 -23.38 -3.77 5.55
N LYS A 28 -23.82 -4.45 4.47
CA LYS A 28 -23.41 -5.84 4.20
C LYS A 28 -21.93 -5.92 3.81
N ILE A 29 -21.44 -4.95 3.04
CA ILE A 29 -20.03 -4.88 2.67
C ILE A 29 -19.16 -4.69 3.92
N GLU A 30 -19.53 -3.76 4.79
CA GLU A 30 -18.82 -3.53 6.06
C GLU A 30 -18.78 -4.80 6.91
N ALA A 31 -19.91 -5.50 7.04
CA ALA A 31 -19.95 -6.76 7.78
C ALA A 31 -18.99 -7.82 7.19
N LEU A 32 -18.94 -7.94 5.87
CA LEU A 32 -18.04 -8.88 5.19
C LEU A 32 -16.57 -8.51 5.35
N LEU A 33 -16.25 -7.21 5.29
CA LEU A 33 -14.90 -6.70 5.50
C LEU A 33 -14.44 -6.95 6.94
N GLN A 34 -15.31 -6.71 7.92
CA GLN A 34 -15.04 -6.99 9.34
C GLN A 34 -14.68 -8.47 9.55
N GLN A 35 -15.49 -9.39 9.01
CA GLN A 35 -15.23 -10.83 9.12
C GLN A 35 -13.92 -11.23 8.44
N GLN A 36 -13.55 -10.57 7.35
CA GLN A 36 -12.29 -10.83 6.67
C GLN A 36 -11.09 -10.31 7.47
N GLU A 37 -11.21 -9.13 8.09
CA GLU A 37 -10.20 -8.57 8.99
C GLU A 37 -9.99 -9.49 10.19
N GLU A 38 -11.05 -9.93 10.86
CA GLU A 38 -10.96 -10.87 11.99
C GLU A 38 -10.32 -12.20 11.57
N LYS A 39 -10.63 -12.70 10.37
CA LYS A 39 -9.99 -13.89 9.82
C LYS A 39 -8.49 -13.67 9.57
N LEU A 40 -8.10 -12.51 9.05
CA LEU A 40 -6.69 -12.17 8.84
C LEU A 40 -5.98 -12.03 10.19
N LEU A 41 -6.58 -11.35 11.17
CA LEU A 41 -6.04 -11.25 12.53
C LEU A 41 -5.86 -12.63 13.15
N SER A 42 -6.86 -13.51 13.08
CA SER A 42 -6.76 -14.89 13.56
C SER A 42 -5.68 -15.69 12.84
N GLN A 43 -5.49 -15.47 11.53
CA GLN A 43 -4.39 -16.09 10.79
C GLN A 43 -3.02 -15.56 11.23
N LEU A 44 -2.92 -14.26 11.52
CA LEU A 44 -1.70 -13.60 11.99
C LEU A 44 -1.35 -14.01 13.43
N GLU A 45 -2.34 -14.17 14.32
CA GLU A 45 -2.14 -14.77 15.63
C GLU A 45 -1.73 -16.23 15.52
N SER A 46 -2.34 -16.97 14.58
CA SER A 46 -1.93 -18.35 14.27
C SER A 46 -0.59 -18.41 13.51
N THR A 47 -0.05 -17.28 13.05
CA THR A 47 1.30 -17.10 12.48
C THR A 47 2.12 -16.13 13.34
N GLU A 48 2.10 -16.31 14.66
CA GLU A 48 3.11 -15.76 15.56
C GLU A 48 4.51 -16.25 15.12
N ALA A 49 5.18 -15.44 14.28
CA ALA A 49 6.62 -15.34 13.98
C ALA A 49 6.92 -15.05 12.51
N VAL A 50 6.28 -14.04 11.91
CA VAL A 50 6.97 -13.26 10.87
C VAL A 50 7.01 -11.82 11.34
N VAL A 51 7.96 -11.59 12.24
CA VAL A 51 8.43 -10.28 12.66
C VAL A 51 8.64 -9.43 11.40
N TRP A 52 8.02 -8.26 11.33
CA TRP A 52 8.42 -7.20 10.40
C TRP A 52 9.79 -6.63 10.85
N SER A 53 10.82 -7.47 10.83
CA SER A 53 12.20 -7.06 11.00
C SER A 53 12.72 -6.67 9.62
N PRO A 54 13.36 -5.51 9.47
CA PRO A 54 14.10 -5.14 8.27
C PRO A 54 15.42 -5.94 8.21
N GLN A 55 15.33 -7.26 8.29
CA GLN A 55 16.45 -8.17 8.04
C GLN A 55 16.29 -8.65 6.62
N VAL A 56 16.51 -7.73 5.70
CA VAL A 56 17.04 -8.11 4.39
C VAL A 56 18.39 -8.77 4.70
N ASP A 57 18.43 -10.10 4.72
CA ASP A 57 19.66 -10.86 4.88
C ASP A 57 20.68 -10.36 3.86
N GLN A 58 21.90 -10.04 4.27
CA GLN A 58 22.98 -9.69 3.34
C GLN A 58 23.15 -10.75 2.25
N SER A 59 22.86 -12.02 2.56
CA SER A 59 22.82 -13.11 1.58
C SER A 59 21.73 -12.93 0.52
N ALA A 60 20.55 -12.40 0.86
CA ALA A 60 19.50 -12.11 -0.10
C ALA A 60 19.88 -10.91 -0.99
N VAL A 61 20.51 -9.88 -0.42
CA VAL A 61 21.08 -8.75 -1.20
C VAL A 61 22.19 -9.23 -2.14
N GLN A 62 23.04 -10.15 -1.67
CA GLN A 62 24.14 -10.67 -2.46
C GLN A 62 23.64 -11.58 -3.59
N ALA A 63 22.67 -12.46 -3.31
CA ALA A 63 22.02 -13.29 -4.33
C ALA A 63 21.31 -12.43 -5.39
N LEU A 64 20.66 -11.33 -5.00
CA LEU A 64 20.08 -10.37 -5.93
C LEU A 64 21.15 -9.61 -6.72
N SER A 65 22.29 -9.29 -6.10
CA SER A 65 23.45 -8.68 -6.78
C SER A 65 24.07 -9.63 -7.82
N ASP A 66 24.12 -10.93 -7.52
CA ASP A 66 24.64 -11.97 -8.42
C ASP A 66 23.66 -12.26 -9.58
N LEU A 67 22.34 -12.27 -9.32
CA LEU A 67 21.29 -12.43 -10.35
C LEU A 67 21.16 -11.23 -11.31
N LYS A 68 21.65 -10.06 -10.91
CA LYS A 68 21.61 -8.83 -11.74
C LYS A 68 22.63 -8.84 -12.90
N GLY A 69 23.42 -9.91 -13.04
CA GLY A 69 24.33 -10.14 -14.15
C GLY A 69 23.70 -10.70 -15.42
N GLU A 70 22.46 -11.22 -15.39
CA GLU A 70 21.90 -12.03 -16.49
C GLU A 70 20.51 -11.62 -16.99
N GLN A 71 19.93 -10.50 -16.54
CA GLN A 71 18.63 -10.01 -17.03
C GLN A 71 18.70 -8.58 -17.58
N GLU A 72 19.04 -8.45 -18.86
CA GLU A 72 19.11 -7.16 -19.55
C GLU A 72 17.73 -6.56 -19.94
N ASP A 73 16.61 -7.29 -19.80
CA ASP A 73 15.31 -6.82 -20.34
C ASP A 73 14.51 -5.89 -19.39
N SER A 74 14.76 -5.92 -18.07
CA SER A 74 14.07 -5.08 -17.07
C SER A 74 14.78 -3.75 -16.77
N THR A 75 15.86 -3.45 -17.51
CA THR A 75 16.78 -2.34 -17.19
C THR A 75 16.22 -0.97 -17.54
N GLU A 76 15.29 -0.85 -18.50
CA GLU A 76 14.75 0.45 -18.90
C GLU A 76 13.89 1.11 -17.82
N SER A 77 13.00 0.36 -17.16
CA SER A 77 12.16 0.91 -16.09
C SER A 77 12.98 1.26 -14.85
N PHE A 78 13.99 0.46 -14.50
CA PHE A 78 14.88 0.77 -13.38
C PHE A 78 15.79 1.98 -13.67
N LYS A 79 16.23 2.14 -14.93
CA LYS A 79 17.01 3.30 -15.38
C LYS A 79 16.17 4.58 -15.40
N ALA A 80 14.88 4.49 -15.72
CA ALA A 80 13.93 5.61 -15.60
C ALA A 80 13.77 6.09 -14.14
N LEU A 81 13.71 5.15 -13.19
CA LEU A 81 13.67 5.46 -11.75
C LEU A 81 15.01 6.00 -11.22
N ALA A 82 16.14 5.58 -11.81
CA ALA A 82 17.45 6.09 -11.45
C ALA A 82 17.64 7.58 -11.78
N ALA A 83 16.94 8.13 -12.79
CA ALA A 83 16.92 9.56 -13.07
C ALA A 83 16.30 10.38 -11.91
N TYR A 84 15.45 9.74 -11.11
CA TYR A 84 14.83 10.31 -9.91
C TYR A 84 15.51 9.85 -8.61
N ALA A 85 16.60 9.09 -8.68
CA ALA A 85 17.43 8.72 -7.54
C ALA A 85 18.29 9.91 -7.09
N GLY A 86 17.64 11.01 -6.72
CA GLY A 86 18.24 12.10 -5.97
C GLY A 86 18.14 11.83 -4.47
N SER A 87 19.11 12.35 -3.71
CA SER A 87 18.96 12.45 -2.25
C SER A 87 17.81 13.43 -1.97
N ILE A 88 16.68 12.93 -1.45
CA ILE A 88 15.58 13.79 -1.02
C ILE A 88 16.08 14.58 0.18
N GLN A 89 16.46 15.83 -0.03
CA GLN A 89 16.73 16.76 1.04
C GLN A 89 15.40 17.15 1.66
N LEU A 90 15.03 16.46 2.74
CA LEU A 90 13.85 16.81 3.52
C LEU A 90 14.07 18.20 4.12
N THR A 91 13.20 19.15 3.77
CA THR A 91 13.25 20.53 4.27
C THR A 91 12.76 20.64 5.72
N ILE A 92 12.08 19.61 6.21
CA ILE A 92 11.52 19.52 7.55
C ILE A 92 12.03 18.22 8.16
N ASP A 93 12.41 18.28 9.43
CA ASP A 93 12.77 17.08 10.17
C ASP A 93 11.57 16.11 10.19
N PRO A 94 11.76 14.83 9.79
CA PRO A 94 10.65 13.91 9.65
C PRO A 94 9.90 13.65 10.96
N LEU A 95 10.50 13.88 12.13
CA LEU A 95 9.85 13.71 13.43
C LEU A 95 8.96 14.91 13.79
N GLU A 96 9.42 16.12 13.45
CA GLU A 96 8.63 17.36 13.59
C GLU A 96 7.35 17.27 12.75
N TYR A 97 7.45 16.90 11.47
CA TYR A 97 6.29 16.75 10.59
C TYR A 97 5.27 15.73 11.14
N GLN A 98 5.76 14.60 11.66
CA GLN A 98 4.91 13.59 12.29
C GLN A 98 4.21 14.12 13.56
N SER A 99 4.88 14.96 14.33
CA SER A 99 4.31 15.59 15.52
C SER A 99 3.22 16.60 15.15
N GLU A 100 3.49 17.50 14.22
CA GLU A 100 2.50 18.46 13.71
C GLU A 100 1.27 17.77 13.15
N THR A 101 1.48 16.73 12.34
CA THR A 101 0.39 15.94 11.78
C THR A 101 -0.44 15.31 12.89
N ARG A 102 0.18 14.72 13.92
CA ARG A 102 -0.56 14.12 15.04
C ARG A 102 -1.37 15.14 15.83
N ASN A 103 -0.79 16.31 16.10
CA ASN A 103 -1.42 17.35 16.92
C ASN A 103 -2.54 18.07 16.17
N SER A 104 -2.50 18.10 14.84
CA SER A 104 -3.55 18.69 13.99
C SER A 104 -4.85 17.87 14.01
N TRP A 105 -4.81 16.62 14.48
CA TRP A 105 -5.96 15.71 14.53
C TRP A 105 -6.59 15.62 15.93
N LEU A 106 -6.12 16.42 16.90
CA LEU A 106 -6.64 16.56 18.26
C LEU A 106 -7.32 17.92 18.43
#